data_AF-A0A821BFJ2-F1
#
_entry.id   AF-A0A821BFJ2-F1
#
_cell.length_a   1.000
_cell.length_b   1.000
_cell.length_c   1.000
_cell.angle_alpha   90.00
_cell.angle_beta   90.00
_cell.angle_gamma   90.00
#
_symmetry.space_group_name_H-M   'P 1'
#
loop_
_entity.id
_entity.type
_entity.pdbx_description
1 polymer ?
#
loop_
_entity_poly.entity_id
_entity_poly.type
_entity_poly.pdbx_seq_one_letter_code
_entity_poly.pdbx_strand_id
1 'polypeptide(L)' 'MKTHILSWIILSVLIVRKTIATTSPLTPYTSYQFSTELEHNIADLWWIVDENRQEITFELHIKTTRWIAFGISP' A
#
# COMPACT_ATOMS: atom_id res chain seq x y z
N MET A 1 -40.42 -41.81 17.65
CA MET A 1 -39.14 -42.23 18.23
C MET A 1 -38.03 -41.90 17.23
N LYS A 2 -37.18 -40.90 17.54
CA LYS A 2 -35.88 -40.57 16.87
C LYS A 2 -35.98 -40.14 15.39
N THR A 3 -35.42 -39.03 14.89
CA THR A 3 -34.39 -38.11 15.37
C THR A 3 -34.45 -36.80 14.57
N HIS A 4 -34.39 -35.67 15.27
CA HIS A 4 -34.07 -34.34 14.74
C HIS A 4 -32.60 -34.29 14.32
N ILE A 5 -32.26 -34.42 13.02
CA ILE A 5 -30.90 -34.08 12.52
C ILE A 5 -30.96 -33.65 11.05
N LEU A 6 -31.71 -32.59 10.75
CA LEU A 6 -31.50 -31.81 9.51
C LEU A 6 -31.43 -30.32 9.83
N SER A 7 -30.91 -30.02 11.02
CA SER A 7 -30.53 -28.70 11.45
C SER A 7 -29.00 -28.70 11.48
N TRP A 8 -28.38 -27.67 10.88
CA TRP A 8 -26.95 -27.35 10.96
C TRP A 8 -25.99 -28.03 9.98
N ILE A 9 -26.16 -27.83 8.66
CA ILE A 9 -24.98 -27.66 7.78
C ILE A 9 -25.31 -26.60 6.71
N ILE A 10 -25.56 -25.36 7.13
CA ILE A 10 -25.15 -24.23 6.27
C ILE A 10 -23.68 -24.04 6.62
N LEU A 11 -22.81 -24.79 5.93
CA LEU A 11 -21.38 -24.54 5.94
C LEU A 11 -21.18 -23.22 5.18
N SER A 12 -21.28 -22.11 5.92
CA SER A 12 -20.95 -20.78 5.41
C SER A 12 -19.47 -20.77 5.07
N VAL A 13 -19.16 -21.05 3.81
CA VAL A 13 -17.85 -20.79 3.25
C VAL A 13 -17.67 -19.27 3.25
N LEU A 14 -17.04 -18.74 4.30
CA LEU A 14 -16.45 -17.41 4.26
C LEU A 14 -15.29 -17.48 3.26
N ILE A 15 -15.60 -17.25 1.98
CA ILE A 15 -14.58 -16.96 0.98
C ILE A 15 -14.03 -15.59 1.35
N VAL A 16 -12.95 -15.56 2.15
CA VAL A 16 -12.11 -14.39 2.26
C VAL A 16 -11.53 -14.16 0.87
N ARG A 17 -12.14 -13.24 0.11
CA ARG A 17 -11.50 -12.69 -1.08
C ARG A 17 -10.31 -11.89 -0.58
N LYS A 18 -9.14 -12.52 -0.50
CA LYS A 18 -7.88 -11.78 -0.44
C LYS A 18 -7.78 -11.08 -1.79
N THR A 19 -8.23 -9.83 -1.85
CA THR A 19 -7.89 -8.94 -2.96
C THR A 19 -6.37 -8.89 -2.98
N ILE A 20 -5.78 -9.58 -3.94
CA ILE A 20 -4.40 -9.35 -4.32
C ILE A 20 -4.45 -7.93 -4.88
N ALA A 21 -4.17 -6.94 -4.04
CA ALA A 21 -3.82 -5.63 -4.53
C ALA A 21 -2.57 -5.86 -5.36
N THR A 22 -2.74 -5.91 -6.68
CA THR A 22 -1.62 -5.87 -7.61
C THR A 22 -1.06 -4.47 -7.52
N THR A 23 -0.31 -4.19 -6.45
CA THR A 23 0.44 -2.96 -6.30
C THR A 23 1.41 -2.95 -7.47
N SER A 24 1.17 -2.07 -8.45
CA SER A 24 2.22 -1.73 -9.40
C SER A 24 3.45 -1.34 -8.57
N PRO A 25 4.66 -1.77 -8.92
CA PRO A 25 5.86 -1.43 -8.15
C PRO A 25 6.09 0.10 -8.03
N LEU A 26 5.31 0.92 -8.75
CA LEU A 26 5.37 2.38 -8.75
C LEU A 26 4.06 3.06 -8.31
N THR A 27 3.09 2.35 -7.72
CA THR A 27 1.91 3.00 -7.14
C THR A 27 2.12 3.22 -5.65
N PRO A 28 1.88 4.44 -5.13
CA PRO A 28 2.11 4.71 -3.72
C PRO A 28 1.12 3.94 -2.82
N TYR A 29 1.54 3.65 -1.58
CA TYR A 29 0.74 2.95 -0.58
C TYR A 29 -0.43 3.81 -0.04
N THR A 30 -0.30 5.13 -0.12
CA THR A 30 -1.28 6.11 0.38
C THR A 30 -1.60 7.16 -0.70
N SER A 31 -2.72 7.86 -0.54
CA SER A 31 -3.07 9.02 -1.36
C SER A 31 -2.20 10.22 -0.99
N TYR A 32 -1.08 10.39 -1.68
CA TYR A 32 -0.23 11.58 -1.55
C TYR A 32 -0.73 12.74 -2.42
N GLN A 33 -0.49 13.97 -1.95
CA GLN A 33 -0.87 15.19 -2.67
C GLN A 33 0.11 15.51 -3.80
N PHE A 34 1.38 15.16 -3.61
CA PHE A 34 2.45 15.55 -4.51
C PHE A 34 3.27 14.33 -4.93
N SER A 35 3.82 14.39 -6.14
CA SER A 35 4.67 13.35 -6.70
C SER A 35 5.68 13.94 -7.68
N THR A 36 6.85 13.32 -7.77
CA THR A 36 7.85 13.63 -8.79
C THR A 36 8.66 12.39 -9.14
N GLU A 37 9.04 12.25 -10.42
CA GLU A 37 10.03 11.27 -10.86
C GLU A 37 11.42 11.91 -10.65
N LEU A 38 12.23 11.33 -9.77
CA LEU A 38 13.59 11.84 -9.48
C LEU A 38 14.59 11.40 -10.53
N GLU A 39 14.43 10.18 -11.06
CA GLU A 39 15.28 9.59 -12.09
C GLU A 39 14.42 8.65 -12.95
N HIS A 40 14.51 8.79 -14.27
CA HIS A 40 13.59 8.13 -15.18
C HIS A 40 13.56 6.60 -15.03
N ASN A 41 12.39 6.02 -14.79
CA ASN A 41 12.16 4.59 -14.53
C ASN A 41 12.90 4.00 -13.30
N ILE A 42 13.61 4.81 -12.53
CA ILE A 42 14.48 4.35 -11.43
C ILE A 42 13.89 4.77 -10.09
N ALA A 43 13.48 6.03 -9.93
CA ALA A 43 13.08 6.56 -8.63
C ALA A 43 11.88 7.50 -8.74
N ASP A 44 10.84 7.18 -7.99
CA ASP A 44 9.64 7.99 -7.85
C ASP A 44 9.46 8.40 -6.38
N LEU A 45 9.15 9.67 -6.15
CA LEU A 45 8.95 10.26 -4.82
C LEU A 45 7.53 10.80 -4.72
N TRP A 46 6.85 10.46 -3.62
CA TRP A 46 5.59 11.05 -3.21
C TRP A 46 5.71 11.70 -1.85
N TRP A 47 4.93 12.75 -1.62
CA TRP A 47 4.85 13.36 -0.29
C TRP A 47 3.50 14.03 -0.02
N ILE A 48 3.23 14.19 1.28
CA ILE A 48 2.09 14.91 1.82
C ILE A 48 2.56 15.75 3.01
N VAL A 49 1.97 16.93 3.15
CA VAL A 49 2.21 17.85 4.26
C VAL A 49 1.01 17.79 5.18
N ASP A 50 1.23 17.50 6.46
CA ASP A 50 0.22 17.68 7.50
C ASP A 50 0.54 18.97 8.25
N GLU A 51 -0.19 20.04 7.92
CA GLU A 51 0.00 21.35 8.55
C GLU A 51 -0.38 21.36 10.03
N ASN A 52 -1.30 20.50 10.47
CA ASN A 52 -1.72 20.43 11.87
C ASN A 52 -0.63 19.80 12.74
N ARG A 53 0.06 18.79 12.20
CA ARG A 53 1.16 18.09 12.88
C ARG A 53 2.53 18.68 12.61
N GLN A 54 2.63 19.61 11.65
CA GLN A 54 3.89 20.15 11.16
C GLN A 54 4.84 19.05 10.66
N GLU A 55 4.29 18.05 9.98
CA GLU A 55 5.04 16.88 9.50
C GLU A 55 4.97 16.79 7.97
N ILE A 56 6.06 16.33 7.36
CA ILE A 56 6.08 15.91 5.95
C ILE A 56 6.36 14.41 5.93
N THR A 57 5.47 13.67 5.30
CA THR A 57 5.66 12.23 5.08
C THR A 57 6.10 12.00 3.65
N PHE A 58 7.22 11.30 3.48
CA PHE A 58 7.77 10.93 2.18
C PHE A 58 7.61 9.43 1.95
N GLU A 59 7.34 9.06 0.70
CA GLU A 59 7.39 7.70 0.22
C GLU A 59 8.22 7.65 -1.05
N LEU A 60 9.22 6.76 -1.06
CA LEU A 60 10.22 6.69 -2.10
C LEU A 60 10.28 5.26 -2.63
N HIS A 61 9.89 5.07 -3.89
CA HIS A 61 10.00 3.78 -4.58
C HIS A 61 11.22 3.80 -5.49
N ILE A 62 12.09 2.80 -5.37
CA ILE A 62 13.38 2.81 -6.05
C ILE A 62 13.74 1.45 -6.61
N LYS A 63 14.15 1.45 -7.88
CA LYS A 63 14.64 0.27 -8.60
C LYS A 63 16.16 0.35 -8.74
N THR A 64 16.88 -0.23 -7.78
CA THR A 64 18.35 -0.33 -7.86
C THR A 64 18.86 -1.62 -7.22
N THR A 65 20.14 -1.90 -7.44
CA THR A 65 20.91 -2.95 -6.76
C THR A 65 21.99 -2.39 -5.83
N ARG A 66 22.14 -1.06 -5.75
CA ARG A 66 23.19 -0.37 -4.97
C ARG A 66 22.58 0.54 -3.90
N TRP A 67 23.45 1.25 -3.18
CA TRP A 67 23.06 2.19 -2.12
C TRP A 67 22.40 3.44 -2.66
N ILE A 68 21.51 4.00 -1.87
CA ILE A 68 20.78 5.23 -2.17
C ILE A 68 20.76 6.10 -0.92
N ALA A 69 20.91 7.40 -1.14
CA ALA A 69 20.74 8.42 -0.12
C ALA A 69 19.61 9.36 -0.57
N PHE A 70 18.77 9.75 0.37
CA PHE A 70 17.69 10.72 0.18
C PHE A 70 17.79 11.75 1.31
N GLY A 71 17.57 13.02 0.98
CA GLY A 71 17.70 14.12 1.93
C GLY A 71 17.16 15.43 1.39
N ILE A 72 17.14 16.45 2.25
CA ILE A 72 16.65 17.80 1.96
C ILE A 72 17.83 18.76 2.14
N SER A 73 17.98 19.73 1.24
CA SER A 73 18.98 20.80 1.31
C SER A 73 18.28 22.17 1.25
N PRO A 74 18.81 23.20 1.92
CA PRO A 74 18.43 24.59 1.69
C PRO A 74 18.67 25.03 0.24
#